data_AF-A0A6P7X4T6-F1
#
_entry.id   AF-A0A6P7X4T6-F1
#
_cell.length_a   1.000
_cell.length_b   1.000
_cell.length_c   1.000
_cell.angle_alpha   90.00
_cell.angle_beta   90.00
_cell.angle_gamma   90.00
#
_symmetry.space_group_name_H-M   'P 1'
#
loop_
_entity.id
_entity.type
_entity.pdbx_description
1 polymer ?
#
loop_
_entity_poly.entity_id
_entity_poly.type
_entity_poly.pdbx_seq_one_letter_code
_entity_poly.pdbx_strand_id
1 'polypeptide(L)'
;MSSERDGKKLVRSPSGLRMVPESGMLSSPFCLDEPQWVPDKECPRCMQCDTKFDFITRKHHCRRCGKCFCDKCCSKKVPLPRMCFVDPVRQCAECALISQKETEFYDKQLKVLLNGATFFVTSETSEKSETMVCRLSNNHRCLFLDGNSHYEIEFARISSVQILTEGFTPGGGNTRATGMLLQYKVPGSDDLKQMKFTTSEDLNSNKKLSATWLVAMHKAAKLLYESRDQ
;
A
#
# COMPACT_ATOMS: atom_id res chain seq x y z
N MET A 1 8.71 -23.94 14.63
CA MET A 1 8.76 -22.51 14.23
C MET A 1 7.59 -21.84 14.93
N SER A 2 7.86 -21.00 15.92
CA SER A 2 6.83 -20.39 16.78
C SER A 2 5.90 -19.53 15.94
N SER A 3 4.61 -19.87 15.95
CA SER A 3 3.56 -18.93 15.57
C SER A 3 3.54 -17.81 16.60
N GLU A 4 4.41 -16.81 16.41
CA GLU A 4 4.22 -15.53 17.08
C GLU A 4 2.81 -15.08 16.71
N ARG A 5 1.92 -15.05 17.70
CA ARG A 5 0.59 -14.51 17.51
C ARG A 5 0.81 -13.04 17.16
N ASP A 6 0.43 -12.64 15.95
CA ASP A 6 0.37 -11.24 15.52
C ASP A 6 -0.67 -10.52 16.41
N GLY A 7 -0.24 -10.19 17.63
CA GLY A 7 -1.04 -9.52 18.63
C GLY A 7 -1.39 -8.14 18.12
N LYS A 8 -2.69 -7.81 18.17
CA LYS A 8 -3.20 -6.47 17.85
C LYS A 8 -3.81 -5.90 19.11
N LYS A 9 -3.49 -4.64 19.38
CA LYS A 9 -4.06 -3.88 20.49
C LYS A 9 -4.88 -2.69 19.98
N LEU A 10 -5.92 -2.36 20.73
CA LEU A 10 -6.70 -1.16 20.50
C LEU A 10 -6.06 0.02 21.24
N VAL A 11 -5.78 1.10 20.53
CA VAL A 11 -5.22 2.34 21.07
C VAL A 11 -6.18 3.48 20.78
N ARG A 12 -6.49 4.28 21.80
CA ARG A 12 -7.24 5.53 21.65
C ARG A 12 -6.27 6.68 21.42
N SER A 13 -6.49 7.43 20.36
CA SER A 13 -5.77 8.67 20.01
C SER A 13 -6.74 9.84 20.00
N PRO A 14 -6.27 11.11 19.97
CA PRO A 14 -7.11 12.27 19.71
C PRO A 14 -7.87 12.17 18.38
N SER A 15 -7.33 11.44 17.42
CA SER A 15 -7.96 11.21 16.11
C SER A 15 -9.02 10.12 16.07
N GLY A 16 -9.03 9.20 17.04
CA GLY A 16 -9.99 8.09 17.11
C GLY A 16 -9.39 6.78 17.63
N LEU A 17 -10.15 5.70 17.50
CA LEU A 17 -9.73 4.35 17.88
C LEU A 17 -8.92 3.70 16.75
N ARG A 18 -7.75 3.16 17.10
CA ARG A 18 -6.81 2.52 16.16
C ARG A 18 -6.52 1.08 16.59
N MET A 19 -6.42 0.17 15.64
CA MET A 19 -6.00 -1.22 15.87
C MET A 19 -4.57 -1.40 15.38
N VAL A 20 -3.60 -1.33 16.29
CA VAL A 20 -2.17 -1.38 15.95
C VAL A 20 -1.56 -2.72 16.38
N PRO A 21 -0.48 -3.18 15.73
CA PRO A 21 0.29 -4.31 16.23
C PRO A 21 0.82 -4.03 17.65
N GLU A 22 0.97 -5.08 18.46
CA GLU A 22 1.56 -4.97 19.79
C GLU A 22 3.03 -4.56 19.73
N SER A 23 3.78 -5.16 18.79
CA SER A 23 5.16 -4.82 18.47
C SER A 23 5.23 -4.02 17.16
N GLY A 24 5.88 -2.85 17.20
CA GLY A 24 6.07 -2.00 16.01
C GLY A 24 6.81 -2.70 14.87
N MET A 25 7.65 -3.70 15.19
CA MET A 25 8.36 -4.54 14.21
C MET A 25 7.42 -5.41 13.37
N LEU A 26 6.16 -5.58 13.79
CA LEU A 26 5.13 -6.37 13.10
C LEU A 26 4.18 -5.50 12.27
N SER A 27 4.43 -4.19 12.18
CA SER A 27 3.61 -3.30 11.37
C SER A 27 3.73 -3.60 9.88
N SER A 28 2.59 -3.49 9.18
CA SER A 28 2.58 -3.57 7.74
C SER A 28 3.40 -2.39 7.18
N PRO A 29 4.25 -2.61 6.16
CA PRO A 29 5.08 -1.55 5.61
C PRO A 29 4.28 -0.47 4.85
N PHE A 30 2.97 -0.67 4.67
CA PHE A 30 2.06 0.31 4.06
C PHE A 30 1.47 1.29 5.09
N CYS A 31 1.65 1.01 6.38
CA CYS A 31 1.14 1.84 7.46
C CYS A 31 1.83 3.20 7.47
N LEU A 32 1.10 4.22 7.93
CA LEU A 32 1.54 5.58 8.13
C LEU A 32 1.32 5.96 9.58
N ASP A 33 2.18 6.85 10.09
CA ASP A 33 1.98 7.45 11.40
C ASP A 33 0.89 8.53 11.36
N GLU A 34 0.29 8.76 12.53
CA GLU A 34 -0.71 9.81 12.69
C GLU A 34 -0.04 11.19 12.62
N PRO A 35 -0.60 12.15 11.87
CA PRO A 35 -0.02 13.48 11.79
C PRO A 35 -0.17 14.22 13.12
N GLN A 36 0.80 15.07 13.42
CA GLN A 36 0.63 16.07 14.47
C GLN A 36 -0.49 17.04 14.08
N TRP A 37 -1.41 17.27 15.01
CA TRP A 37 -2.45 18.27 14.79
C TRP A 37 -1.88 19.65 14.98
N VAL A 38 -2.21 20.55 14.05
CA VAL A 38 -1.87 21.96 14.22
C VAL A 38 -2.55 22.47 15.50
N PRO A 39 -1.80 23.05 16.46
CA PRO A 39 -2.39 23.55 17.69
C PRO A 39 -3.49 24.58 17.42
N ASP A 40 -4.57 24.53 18.19
CA ASP A 40 -5.71 25.44 17.99
C ASP A 40 -5.32 26.92 18.03
N LYS A 41 -4.30 27.28 18.81
CA LYS A 41 -3.80 28.66 18.93
C LYS A 41 -3.15 29.16 17.64
N GLU A 42 -2.58 28.26 16.84
CA GLU A 42 -1.90 28.55 15.58
C GLU A 42 -2.85 28.50 14.37
N CYS A 43 -4.12 28.17 14.58
CA CYS A 43 -5.14 28.08 13.54
C CYS A 43 -6.27 29.10 13.78
N PRO A 44 -6.07 30.41 13.51
CA PRO A 44 -7.12 31.42 13.67
C PRO A 44 -8.16 31.37 12.53
N ARG A 45 -7.81 30.75 11.39
CA ARG A 45 -8.62 30.69 10.17
C ARG A 45 -8.54 29.31 9.53
N CYS A 46 -9.59 28.94 8.81
CA CYS A 46 -9.63 27.68 8.06
C CYS A 46 -8.48 27.61 7.05
N MET A 47 -7.68 26.55 7.10
CA MET A 47 -6.51 26.36 6.22
C MET A 47 -6.85 26.06 4.74
N GLN A 48 -8.13 26.11 4.36
CA GLN A 48 -8.59 25.95 2.98
C GLN A 48 -9.29 27.21 2.44
N CYS A 49 -10.25 27.76 3.19
CA CYS A 49 -11.11 28.85 2.71
C CYS A 49 -10.92 30.17 3.47
N ASP A 50 -9.93 30.24 4.37
CA ASP A 50 -9.55 31.41 5.16
C ASP A 50 -10.65 32.01 6.07
N THR A 51 -11.80 31.33 6.20
CA THR A 51 -12.87 31.73 7.11
C THR A 51 -12.35 31.76 8.54
N LYS A 52 -12.53 32.90 9.22
CA LYS A 52 -12.15 33.09 10.62
C LYS A 52 -12.96 32.16 11.52
N PHE A 53 -12.29 31.54 12.48
CA PHE A 53 -12.97 30.78 13.52
C PHE A 53 -13.49 31.70 14.62
N ASP A 54 -14.67 31.39 15.12
CA ASP A 54 -15.36 32.12 16.18
C ASP A 54 -16.28 31.16 16.96
N PHE A 55 -17.25 31.69 17.71
CA PHE A 55 -18.17 30.87 18.49
C PHE A 55 -19.11 30.01 17.62
N ILE A 56 -19.37 30.42 16.36
CA ILE A 56 -20.26 29.72 15.42
C ILE A 56 -19.43 28.78 14.53
N THR A 57 -18.32 29.27 13.98
CA THR A 57 -17.41 28.51 13.12
C THR A 57 -16.36 27.82 13.97
N ARG A 58 -16.60 26.54 14.29
CA ARG A 58 -15.70 25.70 15.09
C ARG A 58 -14.54 25.13 14.26
N LYS A 59 -13.43 24.82 14.93
CA LYS A 59 -12.24 24.18 14.35
C LYS A 59 -12.42 22.67 14.23
N HIS A 60 -11.92 22.11 13.14
CA HIS A 60 -11.92 20.67 12.88
C HIS A 60 -10.62 20.22 12.23
N HIS A 61 -9.93 19.26 12.84
CA HIS A 61 -8.71 18.69 12.27
C HIS A 61 -8.99 17.56 11.30
N CYS A 62 -8.27 17.54 10.19
CA CYS A 62 -8.24 16.39 9.30
C CYS A 62 -7.36 15.30 9.94
N ARG A 63 -7.90 14.09 10.11
CA ARG A 63 -7.16 12.97 10.73
C ARG A 63 -6.04 12.39 9.87
N ARG A 64 -5.96 12.77 8.58
CA ARG A 64 -4.89 12.35 7.66
C ARG A 64 -3.73 13.33 7.57
N CYS A 65 -3.99 14.65 7.61
CA CYS A 65 -2.92 15.66 7.48
C CYS A 65 -2.71 16.56 8.70
N GLY A 66 -3.54 16.47 9.74
CA GLY A 66 -3.39 17.26 10.97
C GLY A 66 -3.74 18.75 10.85
N LYS A 67 -3.99 19.26 9.63
CA LYS A 67 -4.42 20.65 9.39
C LYS A 67 -5.82 20.93 9.93
N CYS A 68 -6.11 22.20 10.20
CA CYS A 68 -7.34 22.66 10.84
C CYS A 68 -8.26 23.44 9.88
N PHE A 69 -9.55 23.10 9.89
CA PHE A 69 -10.55 23.49 8.90
C PHE A 69 -11.89 23.84 9.54
N CYS A 70 -12.77 24.53 8.82
CA CYS A 70 -14.19 24.64 9.15
C CYS A 70 -14.93 23.36 8.75
N ASP A 71 -16.17 23.19 9.22
CA ASP A 71 -16.96 21.98 8.94
C ASP A 71 -17.15 21.75 7.44
N LYS A 72 -17.46 22.81 6.67
CA LYS A 72 -17.65 22.74 5.21
C LYS A 72 -16.43 22.17 4.46
N CYS A 73 -15.22 22.55 4.88
CA CYS A 73 -13.97 22.11 4.24
C CYS A 73 -13.51 20.71 4.72
N CYS A 74 -14.08 20.19 5.80
CA CYS A 74 -13.63 18.97 6.47
C CYS A 74 -14.81 18.16 7.02
N SER A 75 -15.86 17.94 6.22
CA SER A 75 -17.12 17.29 6.65
C SER A 75 -17.15 15.78 6.42
N LYS A 76 -16.30 15.25 5.55
CA LYS A 76 -16.34 13.84 5.14
C LYS A 76 -15.73 12.93 6.20
N LYS A 77 -16.37 11.79 6.47
CA LYS A 77 -15.78 10.66 7.19
C LYS A 77 -15.42 9.56 6.21
N VAL A 78 -14.15 9.17 6.16
CA VAL A 78 -13.62 8.19 5.19
C VAL A 78 -12.75 7.16 5.92
N PRO A 79 -12.78 5.87 5.53
CA PRO A 79 -11.84 4.88 6.03
C PRO A 79 -10.39 5.35 5.86
N LEU A 80 -9.54 5.07 6.85
CA LEU A 80 -8.10 5.38 6.79
C LEU A 80 -7.27 4.19 7.27
N PRO A 81 -7.24 3.07 6.51
CA PRO A 81 -6.57 1.83 6.94
C PRO A 81 -5.05 1.99 7.12
N ARG A 82 -4.42 2.89 6.33
CA ARG A 82 -2.98 3.16 6.44
C ARG A 82 -2.57 3.65 7.83
N MET A 83 -3.42 4.39 8.53
CA MET A 83 -3.14 4.82 9.91
C MET A 83 -3.82 3.94 10.96
N CYS A 84 -4.28 2.75 10.56
CA CYS A 84 -4.89 1.74 11.42
C CYS A 84 -6.18 2.18 12.14
N PHE A 85 -6.90 3.19 11.64
CA PHE A 85 -8.19 3.57 12.22
C PHE A 85 -9.24 2.50 11.99
N VAL A 86 -10.00 2.18 13.05
CA VAL A 86 -11.07 1.17 13.01
C VAL A 86 -12.29 1.70 12.27
N ASP A 87 -12.69 2.93 12.61
CA ASP A 87 -13.87 3.58 12.03
C ASP A 87 -13.48 4.67 11.01
N PRO A 88 -14.38 5.03 10.06
CA PRO A 88 -14.18 6.18 9.19
C PRO A 88 -13.94 7.47 9.98
N VAL A 89 -12.86 8.18 9.65
CA VAL A 89 -12.41 9.39 10.36
C VAL A 89 -12.63 10.65 9.53
N ARG A 90 -12.78 11.79 10.21
CA ARG A 90 -13.00 13.10 9.57
C ARG A 90 -11.77 13.52 8.75
N GLN A 91 -11.99 13.92 7.49
CA GLN A 91 -10.94 14.38 6.61
C GLN A 91 -11.31 15.63 5.81
N CYS A 92 -10.31 16.43 5.44
CA CYS A 92 -10.50 17.51 4.47
C CYS A 92 -10.81 16.94 3.08
N ALA A 93 -11.35 17.78 2.19
CA ALA A 93 -11.75 17.36 0.85
C ALA A 93 -10.62 16.67 0.06
N GLU A 94 -9.40 17.21 0.13
CA GLU A 94 -8.23 16.67 -0.56
C GLU A 94 -7.83 15.29 -0.02
N CYS A 95 -7.64 15.18 1.30
CA CYS A 95 -7.28 13.92 1.94
C CYS A 95 -8.34 12.84 1.70
N ALA A 96 -9.62 13.21 1.75
CA ALA A 96 -10.72 12.28 1.50
C ALA A 96 -10.63 11.65 0.10
N LEU A 97 -10.20 12.38 -0.93
CA LEU A 97 -10.01 11.84 -2.28
C LEU A 97 -8.84 10.86 -2.33
N ILE A 98 -7.76 11.15 -1.61
CA ILE A 98 -6.60 10.27 -1.55
C ILE A 98 -6.95 8.97 -0.83
N SER A 99 -7.56 9.06 0.36
CA SER A 99 -7.97 7.88 1.12
C SER A 99 -8.98 7.02 0.38
N GLN A 100 -9.92 7.59 -0.39
CA GLN A 100 -10.83 6.79 -1.22
C GLN A 100 -10.10 5.96 -2.28
N LYS A 101 -9.06 6.53 -2.92
CA LYS A 101 -8.23 5.79 -3.88
C LYS A 101 -7.42 4.69 -3.19
N GLU A 102 -6.91 4.96 -1.99
CA GLU A 102 -6.21 3.97 -1.15
C GLU A 102 -7.15 2.84 -0.69
N THR A 103 -8.40 3.14 -0.36
CA THR A 103 -9.40 2.13 0.07
C THR A 103 -9.61 1.05 -0.99
N GLU A 104 -9.61 1.40 -2.29
CA GLU A 104 -9.72 0.42 -3.36
C GLU A 104 -8.59 -0.64 -3.31
N PHE A 105 -7.38 -0.24 -2.91
CA PHE A 105 -6.28 -1.17 -2.72
C PHE A 105 -6.58 -2.17 -1.60
N TYR A 106 -7.01 -1.70 -0.43
CA TYR A 106 -7.30 -2.55 0.73
C TYR A 106 -8.50 -3.47 0.51
N ASP A 107 -9.55 -2.99 -0.17
CA ASP A 107 -10.79 -3.76 -0.36
C ASP A 107 -10.63 -4.91 -1.37
N LYS A 108 -9.85 -4.65 -2.43
CA LYS A 108 -9.77 -5.52 -3.62
C LYS A 108 -8.35 -6.05 -3.85
N GLN A 109 -7.38 -5.16 -4.04
CA GLN A 109 -6.05 -5.51 -4.55
C GLN A 109 -5.23 -6.28 -3.52
N LEU A 110 -5.37 -5.96 -2.23
CA LEU A 110 -4.65 -6.65 -1.16
C LEU A 110 -5.00 -8.14 -1.11
N LYS A 111 -6.29 -8.48 -1.25
CA LYS A 111 -6.74 -9.89 -1.31
C LYS A 111 -6.15 -10.62 -2.51
N VAL A 112 -6.02 -9.95 -3.65
CA VAL A 112 -5.36 -10.52 -4.83
C VAL A 112 -3.90 -10.86 -4.54
N LEU A 113 -3.17 -9.96 -3.87
CA LEU A 113 -1.77 -10.19 -3.49
C LEU A 113 -1.60 -11.36 -2.52
N LEU A 114 -2.48 -11.45 -1.51
CA LEU A 114 -2.47 -12.52 -0.50
C LEU A 114 -2.81 -13.88 -1.09
N ASN A 115 -3.80 -13.95 -2.00
CA ASN A 115 -4.19 -15.20 -2.67
C ASN A 115 -3.08 -15.73 -3.59
N GLY A 116 -2.25 -14.83 -4.12
CA GLY A 116 -1.15 -15.15 -4.99
C GLY A 116 -1.52 -15.37 -6.45
N ALA A 117 -0.51 -15.44 -7.30
CA ALA A 117 -0.62 -15.77 -8.72
C ALA A 117 0.62 -16.51 -9.21
N THR A 118 0.46 -17.30 -10.26
CA THR A 118 1.55 -18.06 -10.88
C THR A 118 2.27 -17.23 -11.94
N PHE A 119 3.59 -17.30 -11.95
CA PHE A 119 4.47 -16.65 -12.91
C PHE A 119 5.62 -17.58 -13.30
N PHE A 120 6.22 -17.33 -14.46
CA PHE A 120 7.56 -17.83 -14.75
C PHE A 120 8.57 -16.80 -14.23
N VAL A 121 9.43 -17.21 -13.32
CA VAL A 121 10.39 -16.35 -12.64
C VAL A 121 11.79 -16.69 -13.12
N THR A 122 12.52 -15.68 -13.56
CA THR A 122 13.94 -15.78 -13.95
C THR A 122 14.75 -14.95 -12.99
N SER A 123 15.68 -15.59 -12.28
CA SER A 123 16.67 -14.93 -11.41
C SER A 123 17.89 -14.56 -12.24
N GLU A 124 18.60 -13.49 -11.87
CA GLU A 124 19.86 -13.09 -12.51
C GLU A 124 20.93 -14.21 -12.52
N THR A 125 20.90 -15.08 -11.52
CA THR A 125 21.88 -16.18 -11.38
C THR A 125 21.52 -17.44 -12.18
N SER A 126 20.35 -17.48 -12.84
CA SER A 126 19.86 -18.67 -13.55
C SER A 126 19.24 -18.27 -14.88
N GLU A 127 19.79 -18.79 -15.98
CA GLU A 127 19.21 -18.60 -17.32
C GLU A 127 17.89 -19.37 -17.52
N LYS A 128 17.58 -20.32 -16.64
CA LYS A 128 16.31 -21.08 -16.69
C LYS A 128 15.23 -20.38 -15.88
N SER A 129 14.08 -20.18 -16.52
CA SER A 129 12.85 -19.72 -15.86
C SER A 129 12.20 -20.86 -15.09
N GLU A 130 11.70 -20.58 -13.89
CA GLU A 130 11.00 -21.52 -13.03
C GLU A 130 9.54 -21.09 -12.85
N THR A 131 8.59 -22.02 -12.88
CA THR A 131 7.19 -21.72 -12.54
C THR A 131 7.05 -21.57 -11.04
N MET A 132 6.65 -20.39 -10.57
CA MET A 132 6.50 -20.09 -9.14
C MET A 132 5.14 -19.48 -8.82
N VAL A 133 4.60 -19.82 -7.65
CA VAL A 133 3.45 -19.13 -7.04
C VAL A 133 3.98 -17.98 -6.20
N CYS A 134 3.55 -16.76 -6.54
CA CYS A 134 4.00 -15.53 -5.89
C CYS A 134 2.86 -14.94 -5.05
N ARG A 135 3.09 -14.72 -3.77
CA ARG A 135 2.07 -14.20 -2.84
C ARG A 135 2.66 -13.30 -1.76
N LEU A 136 1.86 -12.36 -1.29
CA LEU A 136 2.19 -11.50 -0.16
C LEU A 136 1.85 -12.23 1.16
N SER A 137 2.70 -12.08 2.18
CA SER A 137 2.44 -12.59 3.53
C SER A 137 1.24 -11.88 4.19
N ASN A 138 0.59 -12.52 5.16
CA ASN A 138 -0.60 -11.97 5.84
C ASN A 138 -0.34 -10.66 6.60
N ASN A 139 0.89 -10.44 7.07
CA ASN A 139 1.33 -9.19 7.69
C ASN A 139 1.92 -8.20 6.67
N HIS A 140 1.93 -8.56 5.39
CA HIS A 140 2.41 -7.78 4.25
C HIS A 140 3.91 -7.46 4.27
N ARG A 141 4.69 -8.20 5.08
CA ARG A 141 6.12 -7.95 5.27
C ARG A 141 7.01 -8.71 4.31
N CYS A 142 6.52 -9.80 3.72
CA CYS A 142 7.31 -10.65 2.84
C CYS A 142 6.54 -11.00 1.57
N LEU A 143 7.25 -11.02 0.44
CA LEU A 143 6.80 -11.64 -0.80
C LEU A 143 7.40 -13.04 -0.86
N PHE A 144 6.53 -14.06 -0.89
CA PHE A 144 6.93 -15.46 -1.02
C PHE A 144 6.86 -15.87 -2.49
N LEU A 145 7.89 -16.57 -2.94
CA LEU A 145 7.95 -17.21 -4.25
C LEU A 145 8.18 -18.71 -4.03
N ASP A 146 7.15 -19.49 -4.31
CA ASP A 146 7.09 -20.93 -4.04
C ASP A 146 7.09 -21.73 -5.37
N GLY A 147 8.13 -22.52 -5.61
CA GLY A 147 8.27 -23.42 -6.76
C GLY A 147 9.07 -24.68 -6.39
N ASN A 148 10.01 -25.10 -7.25
CA ASN A 148 11.09 -26.02 -6.88
C ASN A 148 12.05 -25.35 -5.89
N SER A 149 12.25 -24.05 -6.03
CA SER A 149 12.99 -23.19 -5.11
C SER A 149 12.02 -22.41 -4.21
N HIS A 150 12.48 -21.99 -3.03
CA HIS A 150 11.72 -21.11 -2.15
C HIS A 150 12.50 -19.81 -1.93
N TYR A 151 11.87 -18.67 -2.22
CA TYR A 151 12.43 -17.35 -1.93
C TYR A 151 11.49 -16.55 -1.03
N GLU A 152 12.08 -15.89 -0.04
CA GLU A 152 11.42 -14.92 0.82
C GLU A 152 12.09 -13.56 0.63
N ILE A 153 11.34 -12.60 0.10
CA ILE A 153 11.82 -11.24 -0.13
C ILE A 153 11.08 -10.33 0.85
N GLU A 154 11.79 -9.74 1.80
CA GLU A 154 11.22 -8.71 2.66
C GLU A 154 10.73 -7.54 1.79
N PHE A 155 9.44 -7.22 1.90
CA PHE A 155 8.80 -6.16 1.12
C PHE A 155 9.47 -4.81 1.35
N ALA A 156 9.94 -4.57 2.58
CA ALA A 156 10.69 -3.38 2.97
C ALA A 156 12.08 -3.26 2.30
N ARG A 157 12.58 -4.30 1.62
CA ARG A 157 13.84 -4.26 0.84
C ARG A 157 13.65 -4.03 -0.65
N ILE A 158 12.40 -4.01 -1.12
CA ILE A 158 12.08 -3.74 -2.51
C ILE A 158 12.53 -2.31 -2.86
N SER A 159 13.35 -2.21 -3.89
CA SER A 159 13.95 -0.96 -4.37
C SER A 159 13.24 -0.43 -5.60
N SER A 160 12.78 -1.30 -6.51
CA SER A 160 12.00 -0.92 -7.71
C SER A 160 11.04 -2.03 -8.11
N VAL A 161 9.87 -1.64 -8.64
CA VAL A 161 8.91 -2.52 -9.32
C VAL A 161 8.53 -1.88 -10.63
N GLN A 162 8.91 -2.51 -11.74
CA GLN A 162 8.58 -2.05 -13.09
C GLN A 162 7.64 -3.05 -13.75
N ILE A 163 6.48 -2.60 -14.21
CA ILE A 163 5.53 -3.45 -14.95
C ILE A 163 5.94 -3.50 -16.41
N LEU A 164 6.04 -4.72 -16.95
CA LEU A 164 6.26 -4.98 -18.36
C LEU A 164 4.90 -5.05 -19.06
N THR A 165 4.77 -4.35 -20.17
CA THR A 165 3.53 -4.31 -20.97
C THR A 165 3.83 -4.63 -22.42
N GLU A 166 2.91 -5.29 -23.11
CA GLU A 166 2.98 -5.52 -24.56
C GLU A 166 1.85 -4.77 -25.26
N GLY A 167 2.20 -4.13 -26.40
CA GLY A 167 1.28 -3.59 -27.39
C GLY A 167 0.83 -2.14 -27.18
N PHE A 168 1.29 -1.26 -28.07
CA PHE A 168 0.48 -0.13 -28.53
C PHE A 168 -0.44 -0.65 -29.64
N THR A 169 -1.74 -0.74 -29.41
CA THR A 169 -2.70 -0.78 -30.52
C THR A 169 -3.04 0.65 -30.92
N PRO A 170 -2.88 1.05 -32.20
CA PRO A 170 -3.33 2.35 -32.68
C PRO A 170 -4.87 2.33 -32.69
N GLY A 171 -5.47 2.66 -31.54
CA GLY A 171 -6.93 2.55 -31.34
C GLY A 171 -7.43 2.67 -29.89
N GLY A 172 -6.56 2.91 -28.90
CA GLY A 172 -7.00 3.19 -27.53
C GLY A 172 -7.39 1.96 -26.70
N GLY A 173 -6.81 0.79 -26.97
CA GLY A 173 -6.95 -0.38 -26.12
C GLY A 173 -6.12 -0.29 -24.83
N ASN A 174 -6.63 -0.84 -23.73
CA ASN A 174 -5.93 -0.90 -22.44
C ASN A 174 -4.59 -1.65 -22.58
N THR A 175 -3.47 -1.00 -22.26
CA THR A 175 -2.15 -1.63 -22.13
C THR A 175 -2.21 -2.78 -21.12
N ARG A 176 -1.84 -3.99 -21.54
CA ARG A 176 -1.93 -5.19 -20.70
C ARG A 176 -0.58 -5.50 -20.07
N ALA A 177 -0.57 -5.68 -18.75
CA ALA A 177 0.61 -6.16 -18.04
C ALA A 177 0.92 -7.61 -18.42
N THR A 178 2.13 -7.86 -18.92
CA THR A 178 2.65 -9.18 -19.35
C THR A 178 3.74 -9.70 -18.42
N GLY A 179 4.26 -8.85 -17.54
CA GLY A 179 5.27 -9.23 -16.58
C GLY A 179 5.66 -8.10 -15.62
N MET A 180 6.71 -8.33 -14.86
CA MET A 180 7.30 -7.38 -13.93
C MET A 180 8.80 -7.63 -13.77
N LEU A 181 9.56 -6.55 -13.60
CA LEU A 181 10.91 -6.59 -13.04
C LEU A 181 10.85 -6.09 -11.60
N LEU A 182 11.38 -6.91 -10.69
CA LEU A 182 11.51 -6.60 -9.27
C LEU A 182 13.00 -6.44 -8.95
N GLN A 183 13.38 -5.32 -8.34
CA GLN A 183 14.71 -5.16 -7.77
C GLN A 183 14.61 -4.99 -6.26
N TYR A 184 15.49 -5.66 -5.52
CA TYR A 184 15.52 -5.61 -4.06
C TYR A 184 16.95 -5.70 -3.52
N LYS A 185 17.17 -5.12 -2.35
CA LYS A 185 18.47 -5.14 -1.66
C LYS A 185 18.69 -6.47 -0.94
N VAL A 186 19.90 -7.02 -1.03
CA VAL A 186 20.27 -8.25 -0.32
C VAL A 186 20.49 -7.98 1.17
N PRO A 187 20.09 -8.87 2.09
CA PRO A 187 20.45 -8.77 3.50
C PRO A 187 21.96 -8.69 3.74
N GLY A 188 22.40 -7.61 4.42
CA GLY A 188 23.80 -7.41 4.79
C GLY A 188 24.72 -6.92 3.65
N SER A 189 24.17 -6.56 2.49
CA SER A 189 24.91 -5.98 1.37
C SER A 189 24.14 -4.80 0.75
N ASP A 190 24.85 -3.88 0.10
CA ASP A 190 24.26 -2.85 -0.76
C ASP A 190 23.95 -3.35 -2.18
N ASP A 191 24.29 -4.62 -2.47
CA ASP A 191 24.00 -5.25 -3.74
C ASP A 191 22.48 -5.35 -3.99
N LEU A 192 22.11 -5.05 -5.23
CA LEU A 192 20.76 -5.21 -5.76
C LEU A 192 20.67 -6.53 -6.51
N LYS A 193 19.64 -7.32 -6.22
CA LYS A 193 19.24 -8.46 -7.04
C LYS A 193 18.04 -8.09 -7.89
N GLN A 194 17.97 -8.66 -9.10
CA GLN A 194 16.82 -8.53 -9.98
C GLN A 194 16.14 -9.87 -10.23
N MET A 195 14.81 -9.86 -10.26
CA MET A 195 13.99 -10.98 -10.69
C MET A 195 12.99 -10.53 -11.75
N LYS A 196 12.87 -11.31 -12.82
CA LYS A 196 11.90 -11.10 -13.89
C LYS A 196 10.76 -12.08 -13.76
N PHE A 197 9.54 -11.56 -13.76
CA PHE A 197 8.29 -12.30 -13.70
C PHE A 197 7.61 -12.18 -15.06
N THR A 198 7.25 -13.30 -15.68
CA THR A 198 6.47 -13.31 -16.93
C THR A 198 5.19 -14.11 -16.71
N THR A 199 4.09 -13.63 -17.30
CA THR A 199 2.81 -14.35 -17.27
C THR A 199 2.82 -15.49 -18.28
N SER A 200 2.13 -16.61 -17.99
CA SER A 200 1.91 -17.63 -19.00
C SER A 200 1.11 -17.09 -20.19
N GLU A 201 1.48 -17.54 -21.39
CA GLU A 201 0.79 -17.18 -22.63
C GLU A 201 -0.58 -17.85 -22.76
N ASP A 202 -0.81 -18.96 -22.04
CA ASP A 202 -2.00 -19.81 -22.14
C ASP A 202 -3.31 -19.04 -21.81
N LEU A 203 -4.33 -19.29 -22.63
CA LEU A 203 -5.62 -18.59 -22.68
C LEU A 203 -6.60 -18.94 -21.53
N ASN A 204 -6.12 -19.06 -20.29
CA ASN A 204 -6.93 -19.44 -19.13
C ASN A 204 -7.11 -18.31 -18.09
N SER A 205 -8.05 -18.50 -17.16
CA SER A 205 -8.36 -17.63 -16.01
C SER A 205 -7.12 -17.13 -15.25
N ASN A 206 -6.07 -17.95 -15.21
CA ASN A 206 -4.77 -17.62 -14.62
C ASN A 206 -4.14 -16.35 -15.21
N LYS A 207 -4.28 -16.09 -16.51
CA LYS A 207 -3.68 -14.90 -17.15
C LYS A 207 -4.33 -13.60 -16.68
N LYS A 208 -5.64 -13.61 -16.41
CA LYS A 208 -6.36 -12.45 -15.85
C LYS A 208 -5.98 -12.23 -14.39
N LEU A 209 -5.82 -13.31 -13.62
CA LEU A 209 -5.37 -13.26 -12.24
C LEU A 209 -3.96 -12.67 -12.15
N SER A 210 -3.00 -13.20 -12.91
CA SER A 210 -1.62 -12.71 -12.93
C SER A 210 -1.52 -11.25 -13.35
N ALA A 211 -2.25 -10.81 -14.39
CA ALA A 211 -2.27 -9.39 -14.77
C ALA A 211 -2.86 -8.49 -13.67
N THR A 212 -3.92 -8.93 -12.99
CA THR A 212 -4.50 -8.18 -11.85
C THR A 212 -3.52 -8.13 -10.69
N TRP A 213 -2.80 -9.22 -10.42
CA TRP A 213 -1.78 -9.31 -9.39
C TRP A 213 -0.60 -8.37 -9.67
N LEU A 214 -0.13 -8.28 -10.93
CA LEU A 214 0.91 -7.34 -11.33
C LEU A 214 0.50 -5.87 -11.07
N VAL A 215 -0.73 -5.51 -11.42
CA VAL A 215 -1.27 -4.16 -11.14
C VAL A 215 -1.37 -3.90 -9.63
N ALA A 216 -1.83 -4.90 -8.86
CA ALA A 216 -1.89 -4.83 -7.41
C ALA A 216 -0.49 -4.62 -6.80
N MET A 217 0.52 -5.34 -7.31
CA MET A 217 1.89 -5.26 -6.83
C MET A 217 2.53 -3.90 -7.11
N HIS A 218 2.28 -3.33 -8.28
CA HIS A 218 2.70 -1.96 -8.60
C HIS A 218 2.06 -0.93 -7.65
N LYS A 219 0.76 -1.07 -7.34
CA LYS A 219 0.08 -0.22 -6.35
C LYS A 219 0.68 -0.40 -4.95
N ALA A 220 0.98 -1.63 -4.53
CA ALA A 220 1.61 -1.91 -3.23
C ALA A 220 3.02 -1.30 -3.12
N ALA A 221 3.83 -1.41 -4.17
CA ALA A 221 5.14 -0.77 -4.24
C ALA A 221 5.03 0.76 -4.12
N LYS A 222 4.06 1.38 -4.80
CA LYS A 222 3.80 2.81 -4.66
C LYS A 222 3.49 3.22 -3.22
N LEU A 223 2.61 2.48 -2.54
CA LEU A 223 2.28 2.75 -1.13
C LEU A 223 3.51 2.61 -0.22
N LEU A 224 4.40 1.66 -0.51
CA LEU A 224 5.66 1.49 0.21
C LEU A 224 6.61 2.68 0.03
N TYR A 225 6.74 3.24 -1.18
CA TYR A 225 7.55 4.45 -1.35
C TYR A 225 6.97 5.63 -0.59
N GLU A 226 5.65 5.83 -0.69
CA GLU A 226 4.97 6.91 0.02
C GLU A 226 5.08 6.80 1.55
N SER A 227 5.20 5.59 2.12
CA SER A 227 5.42 5.42 3.57
C SER A 227 6.87 5.63 4.00
N ARG A 228 7.84 5.46 3.09
CA ARG A 228 9.26 5.73 3.37
C ARG A 228 9.60 7.22 3.33
N ASP A 229 8.87 7.99 2.54
CA ASP A 229 9.08 9.44 2.36
C ASP A 229 8.40 10.29 3.46
N GLN A 230 7.74 9.66 4.43
CA GLN A 230 7.04 10.33 5.55
C GLN A 230 7.99 10.63 6.70
#